data_AF-A0A521AQR2-F1
#
_entry.id   AF-A0A521AQR2-F1
#
_cell.length_a   1.000
_cell.length_b   1.000
_cell.length_c   1.000
_cell.angle_alpha   90.00
_cell.angle_beta   90.00
_cell.angle_gamma   90.00
#
_symmetry.space_group_name_H-M   'P 1'
#
loop_
_entity.id
_entity.type
_entity.pdbx_description
1 polymer ?
#
loop_
_entity_poly.entity_id
_entity_poly.type
_entity_poly.pdbx_seq_one_letter_code
_entity_poly.pdbx_strand_id
1 'polypeptide(L)'
;MNYQFPKDFIVEVFGNYNSAARNIQGKNPQSITYSIAARKQFWNKKASIGITTTNPFNKYIKQVTTVDTNDYNSYSVRQLPLRSFGISFSYKFGKDFKKDKDISNDYLNEASQGS
;
A
#
# COMPACT_ATOMS: atom_id res chain seq x y z
N MET A 1 3.79 -4.02 -5.24
CA MET A 1 4.68 -5.12 -5.68
C MET A 1 5.39 -5.70 -4.47
N ASN A 2 5.49 -7.03 -4.37
CA ASN A 2 6.21 -7.74 -3.32
C ASN A 2 7.20 -8.69 -4.00
N TYR A 3 8.44 -8.72 -3.51
CA TYR A 3 9.47 -9.63 -4.01
C TYR A 3 10.22 -10.27 -2.84
N GLN A 4 10.36 -11.59 -2.88
CA GLN A 4 11.09 -12.37 -1.88
C GLN A 4 12.43 -12.83 -2.46
N PHE A 5 13.51 -12.35 -1.87
CA PHE A 5 14.87 -12.77 -2.18
C PHE A 5 15.23 -14.07 -1.44
N PRO A 6 16.21 -14.82 -1.98
CA PRO A 6 16.84 -15.93 -1.25
C PRO A 6 17.34 -15.44 0.12
N LYS A 7 17.26 -16.31 1.15
CA LYS A 7 17.60 -16.01 2.56
C LYS A 7 16.57 -15.17 3.34
N ASP A 8 15.29 -15.37 3.06
CA ASP A 8 14.17 -14.80 3.84
C ASP A 8 14.17 -13.26 3.92
N PHE A 9 14.69 -12.61 2.88
CA PHE A 9 14.64 -11.16 2.73
C PHE A 9 13.50 -10.79 1.78
N ILE A 10 12.66 -9.85 2.18
CA ILE A 10 11.46 -9.47 1.44
C ILE A 10 11.45 -7.97 1.27
N VAL A 11 11.21 -7.53 0.04
CA VAL A 11 11.07 -6.11 -0.32
C VAL A 11 9.68 -5.89 -0.89
N GLU A 12 9.04 -4.83 -0.42
CA GLU A 12 7.68 -4.45 -0.78
C GLU A 12 7.69 -2.99 -1.21
N VAL A 13 7.03 -2.72 -2.33
CA VAL A 13 6.84 -1.37 -2.86
C VAL A 13 5.34 -1.15 -3.03
N PHE A 14 4.83 -0.09 -2.43
CA PHE A 14 3.45 0.34 -2.51
C PHE A 14 3.37 1.74 -3.10
N GLY A 15 2.35 1.98 -3.94
CA GLY A 15 2.12 3.27 -4.56
C GLY A 15 0.63 3.54 -4.63
N ASN A 16 0.23 4.75 -4.26
CA ASN A 16 -1.13 5.24 -4.35
C ASN A 16 -1.11 6.57 -5.10
N TYR A 17 -1.92 6.65 -6.15
CA TYR A 17 -2.11 7.87 -6.93
C TYR A 17 -3.59 8.24 -6.88
N ASN A 18 -3.86 9.47 -6.47
CA ASN A 18 -5.20 10.07 -6.54
C ASN A 18 -5.18 11.16 -7.60
N SER A 19 -5.96 10.96 -8.65
CA SER A 19 -6.14 11.93 -9.73
C SER A 19 -6.87 13.18 -9.22
N ALA A 20 -6.62 14.32 -9.87
CA ALA A 20 -7.40 15.52 -9.61
C ALA A 20 -8.86 15.31 -10.06
N ALA A 21 -9.82 15.50 -9.16
CA ALA A 21 -11.24 15.43 -9.45
C ALA A 21 -11.85 16.84 -9.50
N ARG A 22 -12.59 17.15 -10.56
CA ARG A 22 -13.29 18.43 -10.70
C ARG A 22 -14.67 18.32 -10.04
N ASN A 23 -14.91 19.12 -9.02
CA ASN A 23 -16.20 19.31 -8.39
C ASN A 23 -16.88 20.58 -8.92
N ILE A 24 -18.19 20.70 -8.69
CA ILE A 24 -19.02 21.85 -9.06
C ILE A 24 -18.46 23.18 -8.50
N GLN A 25 -17.70 23.12 -7.40
CA GLN A 25 -17.13 24.29 -6.71
C GLN A 25 -15.59 24.37 -6.77
N GLY A 26 -14.92 23.60 -7.63
CA GLY A 26 -13.46 23.67 -7.78
C GLY A 26 -12.77 22.35 -8.08
N LYS A 27 -11.44 22.38 -8.26
CA LYS A 27 -10.58 21.23 -8.58
C LYS A 27 -9.92 20.67 -7.33
N ASN A 28 -10.19 19.40 -7.00
CA ASN A 28 -9.48 18.70 -5.93
C ASN A 28 -8.03 18.44 -6.33
N PRO A 29 -7.11 18.50 -5.36
CA PRO A 29 -5.70 18.32 -5.61
C PRO A 29 -5.36 16.87 -5.96
N GLN A 30 -4.56 16.68 -7.01
CA GLN A 30 -3.90 15.40 -7.25
C GLN A 30 -2.90 15.09 -6.14
N SER A 31 -2.71 13.81 -5.81
CA SER A 31 -1.68 13.38 -4.86
C SER A 31 -1.07 12.04 -5.26
N ILE A 32 0.23 11.88 -4.99
CA ILE A 32 0.94 10.62 -5.19
C ILE A 32 1.76 10.29 -3.94
N THR A 33 1.49 9.13 -3.37
CA THR A 33 2.20 8.60 -2.21
C THR A 33 2.82 7.28 -2.61
N TYR A 34 4.06 7.05 -2.23
CA TYR A 34 4.73 5.77 -2.45
C TYR A 34 5.53 5.40 -1.20
N SER A 35 5.53 4.11 -0.90
CA SER A 35 6.20 3.56 0.26
C SER A 35 7.03 2.34 -0.14
N ILE A 36 8.18 2.20 0.49
CA ILE A 36 9.09 1.07 0.31
C ILE A 36 9.29 0.44 1.68
N ALA A 37 9.18 -0.88 1.75
CA ALA A 37 9.41 -1.66 2.94
C ALA A 37 10.39 -2.79 2.63
N ALA A 38 11.31 -3.06 3.55
CA ALA A 38 12.22 -4.18 3.48
C ALA A 38 12.20 -4.89 4.83
N ARG A 39 12.02 -6.22 4.82
CA ARG A 39 11.99 -7.04 6.03
C ARG A 39 12.83 -8.29 5.88
N LYS A 40 13.55 -8.64 6.93
CA LYS A 40 14.30 -9.88 7.06
C LYS A 40 13.61 -10.79 8.05
N GLN A 41 13.29 -12.01 7.64
CA GLN A 41 12.74 -13.02 8.54
C GLN A 41 13.87 -13.89 9.11
N PHE A 42 13.68 -14.34 10.34
CA PHE A 42 14.61 -15.22 11.05
C PHE A 42 13.83 -16.15 12.00
N TRP A 43 14.54 -17.10 12.63
CA TRP A 43 13.94 -18.17 13.43
C TRP A 43 12.83 -18.94 12.68
N ASN A 44 13.15 -19.48 11.51
CA ASN A 44 12.19 -20.21 10.67
C ASN A 44 10.92 -19.40 10.36
N LYS A 45 11.09 -18.13 9.99
CA LYS A 45 10.02 -17.17 9.68
C LYS A 45 9.08 -16.82 10.86
N LYS A 46 9.45 -17.19 12.10
CA LYS A 46 8.70 -16.83 13.32
C LYS A 46 8.95 -15.39 13.75
N ALA A 47 10.13 -14.85 13.46
CA ALA A 47 10.46 -13.46 13.73
C ALA A 47 10.78 -12.72 12.45
N SER A 48 10.53 -11.42 12.45
CA SER A 48 10.99 -10.52 11.40
C SER A 48 11.30 -9.14 11.93
N ILE A 49 12.35 -8.54 11.37
CA ILE A 49 12.66 -7.12 11.55
C ILE A 49 12.56 -6.44 10.19
N GLY A 50 11.97 -5.26 10.15
CA GLY A 50 11.76 -4.52 8.94
C GLY A 50 11.98 -3.03 9.11
N ILE A 51 12.22 -2.39 7.98
CA ILE A 51 12.24 -0.95 7.83
C ILE A 51 11.21 -0.56 6.79
N THR A 52 10.56 0.58 6.99
CA THR A 52 9.62 1.15 6.04
C THR A 52 9.95 2.62 5.85
N THR A 53 9.72 3.12 4.65
CA THR A 53 9.81 4.54 4.35
C THR A 53 8.68 4.94 3.42
N THR A 54 8.09 6.10 3.67
CA THR A 54 7.08 6.71 2.81
C THR A 54 7.62 8.02 2.27
N ASN A 55 7.47 8.22 0.96
CA ASN A 55 7.96 9.38 0.22
C ASN A 55 9.42 9.78 0.58
N PRO A 56 10.40 8.85 0.57
CA PRO A 56 11.77 9.14 1.02
C PRO A 56 12.44 10.31 0.29
N PHE A 57 12.14 10.48 -1.00
CA PHE A 57 12.76 11.50 -1.86
C PHE A 57 11.98 12.81 -1.92
N ASN A 58 10.68 12.82 -1.56
CA ASN A 58 9.82 13.99 -1.63
C ASN A 58 9.45 14.48 -0.23
N LYS A 59 9.95 15.66 0.16
CA LYS A 59 9.66 16.25 1.49
C LYS A 59 8.17 16.59 1.66
N TYR A 60 7.50 17.00 0.58
CA TYR A 60 6.09 17.40 0.61
C TYR A 60 5.32 16.84 -0.58
N ILE A 61 4.06 16.48 -0.35
CA ILE A 61 3.08 16.37 -1.44
C ILE A 61 2.46 17.75 -1.63
N LYS A 62 2.54 18.29 -2.86
CA LYS A 62 1.89 19.54 -3.23
C LYS A 62 0.45 19.25 -3.64
N GLN A 63 -0.49 19.80 -2.88
CA GLN A 63 -1.90 19.80 -3.19
C GLN A 63 -2.29 21.18 -3.71
N VAL A 64 -2.69 21.25 -4.98
CA VAL A 64 -3.15 22.49 -5.62
C VAL A 64 -4.66 22.42 -5.80
N THR A 65 -5.37 23.39 -5.23
CA THR A 65 -6.82 23.55 -5.36
C THR A 65 -7.10 24.85 -6.11
N THR A 66 -7.93 24.77 -7.15
CA THR A 66 -8.39 25.94 -7.92
C THR A 66 -9.90 26.01 -7.82
N VAL A 67 -10.43 27.15 -7.40
CA VAL A 67 -11.87 27.45 -7.39
C VAL A 67 -12.10 28.54 -8.42
N ASP A 68 -12.92 28.24 -9.41
CA ASP A 68 -13.36 29.18 -10.44
C ASP A 68 -14.89 29.29 -10.37
N THR A 69 -15.38 30.45 -9.98
CA THR A 69 -16.79 30.86 -10.09
C THR A 69 -16.90 32.19 -10.83
N ASN A 70 -18.11 32.58 -11.25
CA ASN A 70 -18.32 33.77 -12.09
C ASN A 70 -17.75 35.07 -11.48
N ASP A 71 -17.72 35.17 -10.14
CA ASP A 71 -17.31 36.39 -9.42
C ASP A 71 -16.06 36.18 -8.55
N TYR A 72 -15.46 34.97 -8.55
CA TYR A 72 -14.36 34.64 -7.64
C TYR A 72 -13.41 33.59 -8.21
N ASN A 73 -12.12 33.91 -8.23
CA ASN A 73 -11.04 32.98 -8.52
C ASN A 73 -10.17 32.81 -7.27
N SER A 74 -9.93 31.57 -6.88
CA SER A 74 -9.05 31.25 -5.75
C SER A 74 -8.07 30.15 -6.08
N TYR A 75 -6.83 30.40 -5.68
CA TYR A 75 -5.71 29.48 -5.85
C TYR A 75 -5.10 29.18 -4.48
N SER A 76 -5.18 27.92 -4.07
CA SER A 76 -4.64 27.47 -2.79
C SER A 76 -3.64 26.34 -2.99
N VAL A 77 -2.47 26.48 -2.34
CA VAL A 77 -1.41 25.48 -2.34
C VAL A 77 -1.19 24.99 -0.93
N ARG A 78 -1.42 23.71 -0.70
CA ARG A 78 -1.14 23.04 0.56
C ARG A 78 0.05 22.09 0.40
N GLN A 79 1.01 22.18 1.31
CA GLN A 79 2.17 21.30 1.35
C GLN A 79 2.02 20.32 2.52
N LEU A 80 1.85 19.03 2.22
CA LEU A 80 1.72 17.98 3.22
C LEU A 80 3.07 17.30 3.50
N PRO A 81 3.60 17.34 4.74
CA PRO A 81 4.80 16.60 5.09
C PRO A 81 4.47 15.11 5.27
N LEU A 82 4.62 14.33 4.20
CA LEU A 82 4.30 12.90 4.17
C LEU A 82 5.53 11.98 4.20
N ARG A 83 6.72 12.56 4.43
CA ARG A 83 7.96 11.80 4.55
C ARG A 83 8.06 11.14 5.92
N SER A 84 8.05 9.81 5.96
CA SER A 84 8.19 9.03 7.19
C SER A 84 9.16 7.88 7.04
N PHE A 85 9.74 7.47 8.17
CA PHE A 85 10.57 6.28 8.31
C PHE A 85 10.09 5.50 9.53
N GLY A 86 10.03 4.18 9.41
CA GLY A 86 9.56 3.29 10.45
C GLY A 86 10.48 2.07 10.57
N ILE A 87 10.58 1.55 11.79
CA ILE A 87 11.21 0.28 12.08
C ILE A 87 10.12 -0.60 12.69
N SER A 88 10.03 -1.85 12.25
CA SER A 88 9.07 -2.81 12.76
C SER A 88 9.76 -4.09 13.22
N PHE A 89 9.28 -4.63 14.33
CA PHE A 89 9.64 -5.96 14.80
C PHE A 89 8.35 -6.76 14.94
N SER A 90 8.38 -8.02 14.52
CA SER A 90 7.23 -8.93 14.64
C SER A 90 7.70 -10.30 15.06
N TYR A 91 6.98 -10.90 16.02
CA TYR A 91 7.24 -12.24 16.52
C TYR A 91 5.94 -13.02 16.58
N LYS A 92 5.93 -14.21 15.98
CA LYS A 92 4.80 -15.12 15.95
C LYS A 92 4.98 -16.20 17.01
N PHE A 93 3.99 -16.33 17.89
CA PHE A 93 3.90 -17.37 18.90
C PHE A 93 2.65 -18.23 18.64
N GLY A 94 2.69 -19.51 19.05
CA GLY A 94 1.60 -20.46 18.82
C GLY A 94 1.87 -21.45 17.68
N LYS A 95 0.96 -22.41 17.52
CA LYS A 95 1.01 -23.40 16.44
C LYS A 95 0.47 -22.74 15.17
N ASP A 96 1.27 -22.73 14.10
CA ASP A 96 0.76 -22.34 12.79
C ASP A 96 -0.31 -23.36 12.40
N PHE A 97 -1.58 -22.97 12.47
CA PHE A 97 -2.65 -23.71 11.84
C PHE A 97 -2.38 -23.62 10.34
N LYS A 98 -1.65 -24.59 9.81
CA LYS A 98 -1.63 -24.85 8.37
C LYS A 98 -3.09 -25.01 8.02
N LYS A 99 -3.62 -24.10 7.18
CA LYS A 99 -4.87 -24.38 6.46
C LYS A 99 -4.63 -25.73 5.80
N ASP A 100 -5.33 -26.75 6.26
CA ASP A 100 -5.33 -28.03 5.58
C ASP A 100 -5.67 -27.75 4.12
N LYS A 101 -4.83 -28.29 3.24
CA LYS A 101 -4.94 -28.15 1.79
C LYS A 101 -6.39 -28.42 1.39
N ASP A 102 -6.97 -27.42 0.72
CA ASP A 102 -8.02 -27.50 -0.29
C ASP A 102 -8.91 -28.75 -0.21
N ILE A 103 -10.17 -28.52 0.18
CA ILE A 103 -11.28 -29.34 -0.31
C ILE A 103 -11.08 -29.44 -1.83
N SER A 104 -10.82 -30.65 -2.28
CA SER A 104 -10.41 -31.00 -3.63
C SER A 104 -11.27 -30.28 -4.69
N ASN A 105 -10.58 -29.68 -5.67
CA ASN A 105 -11.16 -29.16 -6.91
C ASN A 105 -11.98 -30.20 -7.71
N ASP A 106 -12.05 -31.46 -7.25
CA ASP A 106 -12.92 -32.50 -7.80
C ASP A 106 -14.40 -32.20 -7.56
N TYR A 107 -14.78 -31.61 -6.41
CA TYR A 107 -16.19 -31.38 -6.08
C TYR A 107 -16.85 -30.24 -6.88
N LEU A 108 -16.05 -29.34 -7.47
CA LEU A 108 -16.56 -28.23 -8.29
C LEU A 108 -16.74 -28.61 -9.78
N ASN A 109 -16.12 -29.70 -10.24
CA ASN A 109 -16.25 -30.16 -11.62
C ASN A 109 -17.39 -31.18 -11.82
N GLU A 110 -17.82 -31.91 -10.79
CA GLU A 110 -18.97 -32.83 -10.89
C GLU A 110 -20.31 -32.08 -11.01
N ALA A 111 -20.46 -30.90 -10.42
CA ALA A 111 -21.69 -30.11 -10.47
C ALA A 111 -21.96 -29.45 -11.85
N SER A 112 -20.99 -29.48 -12.77
CA SER A 112 -21.14 -28.90 -14.13
C SER A 112 -21.46 -29.93 -15.22
N GLN A 113 -21.56 -31.23 -14.90
CA GLN A 113 -21.88 -32.29 -15.86
C GLN A 113 -23.21 -33.02 -15.57
N GLY A 114 -24.08 -32.45 -14.74
CA GLY A 114 -25.36 -33.06 -14.38
C GLY A 114 -26.56 -32.15 -14.58
N SER A 115 -27.29 -32.39 -15.69
CA SER A 115 -28.66 -31.95 -16.05
C SER A 115 -28.85 -30.56 -16.65
#